data_AF-A0A9E1ZKS2-F1
#
_entry.id   AF-A0A9E1ZKS2-F1
#
_cell.length_a   1.000
_cell.length_b   1.000
_cell.length_c   1.000
_cell.angle_alpha   90.00
_cell.angle_beta   90.00
_cell.angle_gamma   90.00
#
_symmetry.space_group_name_H-M   'P 1'
#
loop_
_entity.id
_entity.type
_entity.pdbx_description
1 polymer ?
#
loop_
_entity_poly.entity_id
_entity_poly.type
_entity_poly.pdbx_seq_one_letter_code
_entity_poly.pdbx_strand_id
1 'polypeptide(L)' 'MIDWARQIHVKNPAEIEIMQEAGRINATVHATVRELLKPGVTTADLNAAAEEVLRKHNAVSPFK' A
#
# COMPACT_ATOMS: atom_id res chain seq x y z
N MET A 1 23.51 24.32 -13.15
CA MET A 1 22.21 24.03 -12.51
C MET A 1 21.78 22.66 -13.02
N ILE A 2 21.85 21.63 -12.19
CA ILE A 2 21.43 20.28 -12.59
C ILE A 2 19.91 20.28 -12.62
N ASP A 3 19.35 20.07 -13.80
CA ASP A 3 17.91 19.96 -13.99
C ASP A 3 17.46 18.55 -13.61
N TRP A 4 17.05 18.38 -12.35
CA TRP A 4 16.54 17.12 -11.80
C TRP A 4 15.20 16.71 -12.41
N ALA A 5 14.53 17.60 -13.15
CA ALA A 5 13.21 17.35 -13.72
C ALA A 5 13.22 16.27 -14.81
N ARG A 6 14.40 15.93 -15.38
CA ARG A 6 14.52 14.84 -16.36
C ARG A 6 14.47 13.43 -15.77
N GLN A 7 14.59 13.26 -14.45
CA GLN A 7 14.60 11.93 -13.80
C GLN A 7 13.69 11.78 -12.58
N ILE A 8 13.24 12.89 -11.95
CA ILE A 8 12.43 12.83 -10.74
C ILE A 8 11.10 13.55 -10.97
N HIS A 9 9.99 12.81 -10.83
CA HIS A 9 8.64 13.38 -10.87
C HIS A 9 8.33 14.06 -9.53
N VAL A 10 8.41 15.39 -9.50
CA VAL A 10 8.00 16.20 -8.35
C VAL A 10 6.48 16.29 -8.34
N LYS A 11 5.86 15.63 -7.37
CA LYS A 11 4.40 15.57 -7.24
C LYS A 11 3.81 16.94 -6.91
N ASN A 12 2.66 17.23 -7.50
CA ASN A 12 1.82 18.36 -7.11
C ASN A 12 1.05 18.05 -5.79
N PRO A 13 0.43 19.05 -5.16
CA PRO A 13 -0.28 18.85 -3.89
C PRO A 13 -1.38 17.78 -3.94
N ALA A 14 -2.16 17.70 -5.02
CA ALA A 14 -3.23 16.70 -5.16
C ALA A 14 -2.66 15.28 -5.30
N GLU A 15 -1.55 15.10 -6.02
CA GLU A 15 -0.85 13.82 -6.09
C GLU A 15 -0.29 13.40 -4.72
N ILE A 16 0.18 14.36 -3.91
CA ILE A 16 0.65 14.10 -2.54
C ILE A 16 -0.51 13.64 -1.65
N GLU A 17 -1.68 14.29 -1.74
CA GLU A 17 -2.87 13.89 -0.96
C GLU A 17 -3.29 12.44 -1.30
N ILE A 18 -3.33 12.09 -2.59
CA ILE A 18 -3.60 10.71 -3.04
C ILE A 18 -2.57 9.73 -2.49
N MET A 19 -1.28 10.10 -2.54
CA MET A 19 -0.20 9.27 -1.98
C MET A 19 -0.32 9.07 -0.47
N GLN A 20 -0.74 10.08 0.27
CA GLN A 20 -0.94 10.00 1.71
C GLN A 20 -2.05 9.01 2.05
N GLU A 21 -3.17 9.06 1.33
CA GLU A 21 -4.28 8.14 1.56
C GLU A 21 -3.89 6.70 1.17
N ALA A 22 -3.23 6.51 0.03
CA ALA A 22 -2.69 5.21 -0.35
C ALA A 22 -1.70 4.66 0.70
N GLY A 23 -0.86 5.54 1.27
CA GLY A 23 0.07 5.19 2.34
C GLY A 23 -0.62 4.75 3.62
N ARG A 24 -1.73 5.39 4.02
CA ARG A 24 -2.54 4.99 5.18
C ARG A 24 -3.17 3.63 4.97
N ILE A 25 -3.74 3.37 3.80
CA ILE A 25 -4.31 2.06 3.45
C ILE A 25 -3.22 0.98 3.53
N ASN A 26 -2.04 1.24 2.96
CA ASN A 26 -0.92 0.30 3.00
C ASN A 26 -0.44 0.02 4.44
N ALA A 27 -0.39 1.05 5.29
CA ALA A 27 -0.07 0.88 6.71
C ALA A 27 -1.09 -0.01 7.42
N THR A 28 -2.38 0.18 7.16
CA THR A 28 -3.47 -0.67 7.70
C THR A 28 -3.32 -2.12 7.24
N VAL A 29 -3.04 -2.35 5.95
CA VAL A 29 -2.77 -3.70 5.41
C VAL A 29 -1.63 -4.36 6.19
N HIS A 30 -0.49 -3.68 6.36
CA HIS A 30 0.65 -4.22 7.10
C HIS A 30 0.33 -4.49 8.57
N ALA A 31 -0.46 -3.62 9.22
CA ALA A 31 -0.88 -3.82 10.60
C ALA A 31 -1.75 -5.08 10.75
N THR A 32 -2.76 -5.26 9.88
CA THR A 32 -3.62 -6.46 9.87
C THR A 32 -2.83 -7.73 9.60
N VAL A 33 -1.92 -7.72 8.62
CA VAL A 33 -1.06 -8.87 8.33
C VAL A 33 -0.18 -9.20 9.54
N ARG A 34 0.35 -8.19 10.23
CA ARG A 34 1.20 -8.36 11.42
C ARG A 34 0.49 -9.10 12.55
N GLU A 35 -0.79 -8.83 12.76
CA GLU A 35 -1.60 -9.50 13.80
C GLU A 35 -1.79 -11.00 13.53
N LEU A 36 -1.68 -11.42 12.27
CA LEU A 36 -1.86 -12.81 11.86
C LEU A 36 -0.55 -13.62 11.89
N LEU A 37 0.61 -12.98 12.11
CA LEU A 37 1.91 -13.65 12.06
C LEU A 37 2.10 -14.63 13.23
N LYS A 38 1.93 -15.92 12.95
CA LYS A 38 2.21 -17.03 13.87
C LYS A 38 2.54 -18.32 13.11
N PRO A 39 3.25 -19.28 13.73
CA PRO A 39 3.52 -20.58 13.11
C PRO A 39 2.24 -21.26 12.62
N GLY A 40 2.29 -21.84 11.42
CA GLY A 40 1.18 -22.54 10.79
C GLY A 40 0.26 -21.67 9.92
N VAL A 41 0.42 -20.34 9.91
CA VAL A 41 -0.30 -19.46 8.97
C VAL A 41 0.40 -19.47 7.61
N THR A 42 -0.37 -19.63 6.53
CA THR A 42 0.18 -19.64 5.17
C THR A 42 0.31 -18.23 4.62
N THR A 43 1.20 -18.03 3.64
CA THR A 43 1.29 -16.75 2.92
C THR A 43 0.02 -16.43 2.13
N ALA A 44 -0.74 -17.45 1.72
CA ALA A 44 -2.05 -17.27 1.08
C ALA A 44 -3.07 -16.67 2.06
N ASP A 45 -3.08 -17.08 3.33
CA ASP A 45 -3.95 -16.50 4.36
C ASP A 45 -3.59 -15.02 4.62
N LEU A 46 -2.29 -14.71 4.67
CA LEU A 46 -1.82 -13.32 4.82
C LEU A 46 -2.22 -12.47 3.62
N ASN A 47 -2.11 -13.01 2.40
CA ASN A 47 -2.55 -12.31 1.18
C ASN A 47 -4.06 -12.09 1.18
N ALA A 48 -4.85 -13.09 1.56
CA ALA A 48 -6.31 -12.95 1.65
C ALA A 48 -6.72 -11.86 2.66
N ALA A 49 -6.04 -11.77 3.80
CA ALA A 49 -6.26 -10.70 4.78
C ALA A 49 -5.90 -9.31 4.23
N ALA A 50 -4.79 -9.20 3.49
CA ALA A 50 -4.42 -7.95 2.82
C ALA A 50 -5.46 -7.54 1.77
N GLU A 51 -5.94 -8.47 0.95
CA GLU A 51 -6.97 -8.22 -0.06
C GLU A 51 -8.30 -7.77 0.56
N GLU A 52 -8.67 -8.33 1.71
CA GLU A 52 -9.85 -7.91 2.45
C GLU A 52 -9.78 -6.43 2.84
N VAL A 53 -8.63 -5.99 3.36
CA VAL A 53 -8.41 -4.58 3.73
C VAL A 53 -8.46 -3.68 2.51
N LEU A 54 -7.77 -4.06 1.42
CA LEU A 54 -7.78 -3.30 0.16
C LEU A 54 -9.21 -3.15 -0.38
N ARG A 55 -9.99 -4.25 -0.42
CA ARG A 55 -11.38 -4.23 -0.88
C ARG A 55 -12.25 -3.28 -0.06
N LYS A 56 -12.10 -3.26 1.27
CA LYS A 56 -12.84 -2.35 2.16
C LYS A 56 -12.56 -0.87 1.87
N HIS A 57 -11.39 -0.56 1.31
CA HIS A 57 -10.99 0.80 0.96
C HIS A 57 -11.14 1.09 -0.54
N ASN A 58 -11.82 0.21 -1.30
CA ASN A 58 -11.93 0.28 -2.76
C ASN A 58 -10.55 0.40 -3.47
N ALA A 59 -9.52 -0.21 -2.89
CA ALA A 59 -8.16 -0.23 -3.40
C ALA A 59 -7.85 -1.59 -4.06
N VAL A 60 -6.87 -1.60 -4.95
CA VAL A 60 -6.37 -2.81 -5.63
C VAL A 60 -4.87 -2.95 -5.46
N SER A 61 -4.39 -4.19 -5.42
CA SER A 61 -2.95 -4.48 -5.45
C SER A 61 -2.42 -4.35 -6.88
N PRO A 62 -1.28 -3.66 -7.10
CA PRO A 62 -0.66 -3.57 -8.42
C PRO A 62 0.17 -4.82 -8.78
N PHE A 63 0.28 -5.81 -7.91
CA PHE A 63 1.13 -7.01 -8.07
C PHE A 63 0.33 -8.30 -8.37
N LYS A 64 -0.88 -8.16 -8.91
CA LYS A 64 -1.72 -9.30 -9.34
C LYS A 64 -1.47 -9.68 -10.79
#